data_AF-A0A0F9URA9-F1
#
_entry.id   AF-A0A0F9URA9-F1
#
_cell.length_a   1.000
_cell.length_b   1.000
_cell.length_c   1.000
_cell.angle_alpha   90.00
_cell.angle_beta   90.00
_cell.angle_gamma   90.00
#
_symmetry.space_group_name_H-M   'P 1'
#
loop_
_entity.id
_entity.type
_entity.pdbx_description
1 polymer ?
#
loop_
_entity_poly.entity_id
_entity_poly.type
_entity_poly.pdbx_seq_one_letter_code
_entity_poly.pdbx_strand_id
1 'polypeptide(L)' 'MRVIKRSDDEIDRVANWANEGQDQGTHYEGKSYEDGLVAMLNWLTGDDDDAPDAN' A
#
# COMPACT_ATOMS: atom_id res chain seq x y z
N MET A 1 5.68 -6.15 18.47
CA MET A 1 4.72 -6.81 17.57
C MET A 1 3.87 -5.70 16.95
N ARG A 2 3.90 -5.53 15.63
CA ARG A 2 3.00 -4.60 14.95
C ARG A 2 1.63 -5.28 14.79
N VAL A 3 0.55 -4.50 14.89
CA VAL A 3 -0.83 -4.99 14.74
C VAL A 3 -1.37 -4.40 13.45
N ILE A 4 -1.94 -5.25 12.60
CA ILE A 4 -2.62 -4.80 11.39
C ILE A 4 -3.93 -4.12 11.82
N LYS A 5 -4.14 -2.90 11.33
CA LYS A 5 -5.31 -2.06 11.66
C LYS A 5 -6.36 -2.02 10.55
N ARG A 6 -6.01 -2.53 9.36
CA ARG A 6 -6.88 -2.57 8.19
C ARG A 6 -7.63 -3.89 8.12
N SER A 7 -8.85 -3.84 7.60
CA SER A 7 -9.67 -5.03 7.35
C SER A 7 -9.10 -5.85 6.20
N ASP A 8 -9.47 -7.14 6.15
CA ASP A 8 -9.06 -8.03 5.06
C ASP A 8 -9.51 -7.46 3.69
N ASP A 9 -10.72 -6.90 3.60
CA ASP A 9 -11.24 -6.29 2.36
C ASP A 9 -10.39 -5.09 1.89
N GLU A 10 -9.93 -4.25 2.82
CA GLU A 10 -9.03 -3.13 2.48
C GLU A 10 -7.67 -3.64 2.00
N ILE A 11 -7.13 -4.66 2.66
CA ILE A 11 -5.85 -5.26 2.32
C ILE A 11 -5.92 -5.89 0.93
N ASP A 12 -6.98 -6.66 0.66
CA ASP A 12 -7.21 -7.30 -0.64
C ASP A 12 -7.34 -6.27 -1.76
N ARG A 13 -8.04 -5.16 -1.51
CA ARG A 13 -8.16 -4.05 -2.47
C ARG A 13 -6.79 -3.48 -2.85
N VAL A 14 -5.97 -3.11 -1.85
CA VAL A 14 -4.65 -2.51 -2.11
C VAL A 14 -3.66 -3.52 -2.68
N ALA A 15 -3.75 -4.79 -2.28
CA ALA A 15 -2.91 -5.86 -2.84
C ALA A 15 -3.23 -6.11 -4.32
N ASN A 16 -4.51 -6.10 -4.70
CA ASN A 16 -4.93 -6.22 -6.10
C ASN A 16 -4.44 -5.03 -6.93
N TRP A 17 -4.60 -3.81 -6.43
CA TRP A 17 -4.03 -2.61 -7.04
C TRP A 17 -2.51 -2.73 -7.24
N ALA A 18 -1.76 -3.14 -6.22
CA ALA A 18 -0.31 -3.29 -6.32
C ALA A 18 0.10 -4.35 -7.36
N ASN A 19 -0.67 -5.44 -7.49
CA ASN A 19 -0.43 -6.48 -8.49
C ASN A 19 -0.70 -5.98 -9.92
N GLU A 20 -1.75 -5.19 -10.14
CA GLU A 20 -2.02 -4.57 -11.46
C GLU A 20 -0.87 -3.64 -11.90
N GLY A 21 -0.22 -2.97 -10.94
CA GLY A 21 0.95 -2.14 -11.18
C GLY A 21 2.21 -2.91 -11.55
N GLN A 22 2.34 -4.20 -11.20
CA GLN A 22 3.52 -4.98 -11.65
C GLN A 22 3.54 -5.16 -13.17
N ASP A 23 2.37 -5.29 -13.79
CA ASP A 23 2.24 -5.49 -15.24
C ASP A 23 2.32 -4.18 -16.03
N GLN A 24 2.03 -3.03 -15.39
CA GLN A 24 1.94 -1.70 -16.04
C GLN A 24 3.06 -0.73 -15.66
N GLY A 25 3.93 -1.10 -14.71
CA GLY A 25 4.93 -0.21 -14.08
C GLY A 25 4.45 0.32 -12.72
N THR A 26 5.39 0.65 -11.83
CA THR A 26 5.07 1.02 -10.44
C THR A 26 3.97 2.09 -10.35
N HIS A 27 2.93 1.82 -9.56
CA HIS A 27 1.89 2.82 -9.28
C HIS A 27 2.39 3.99 -8.41
N TYR A 28 3.56 3.85 -7.79
CA TYR A 28 4.19 4.93 -7.05
C TYR A 28 5.01 5.82 -7.99
N GLU A 29 4.33 6.70 -8.72
CA GLU A 29 4.99 7.64 -9.63
C GLU A 29 5.94 8.57 -8.86
N GLY A 30 7.23 8.57 -9.24
CA GLY A 30 8.25 9.44 -8.64
C GLY A 30 8.76 9.05 -7.24
N LYS A 31 8.36 7.89 -6.71
CA LYS A 31 8.91 7.35 -5.45
C LYS A 31 9.79 6.12 -5.71
N SER A 32 10.74 5.85 -4.81
CA SER A 32 11.48 4.60 -4.82
C SER A 32 10.58 3.42 -4.44
N TYR A 33 10.99 2.20 -4.77
CA TYR A 33 10.29 0.98 -4.35
C TYR A 33 10.20 0.88 -2.83
N GLU A 34 11.29 1.24 -2.13
CA GLU A 34 11.40 1.25 -0.69
C GLU A 34 10.45 2.26 -0.03
N ASP A 35 10.26 3.44 -0.62
CA ASP A 35 9.28 4.42 -0.12
C ASP A 35 7.85 3.87 -0.20
N GLY A 36 7.53 3.11 -1.26
CA GLY A 36 6.23 2.43 -1.41
C GLY A 36 6.01 1.35 -0.35
N LEU A 37 7.04 0.57 -0.02
CA LEU A 37 6.98 -0.41 1.07
C LEU A 37 6.75 0.25 2.43
N VAL A 38 7.41 1.38 2.69
CA VAL A 38 7.25 2.14 3.94
C VAL A 38 5.84 2.73 4.03
N ALA A 39 5.32 3.32 2.95
CA ALA A 39 3.96 3.84 2.91
C ALA A 39 2.92 2.74 3.17
N MET A 40 3.04 1.60 2.48
CA MET A 40 2.17 0.44 2.70
C MET A 40 2.24 -0.06 4.14
N LEU A 41 3.43 -0.13 4.74
CA LEU A 41 3.60 -0.57 6.12
C LEU A 41 2.94 0.38 7.12
N ASN A 42 3.16 1.69 6.97
CA ASN A 42 2.57 2.70 7.84
C ASN A 42 1.03 2.67 7.74
N TRP A 43 0.51 2.52 6.53
CA TRP A 43 -0.91 2.37 6.29
C TRP A 43 -1.48 1.11 6.97
N LEU A 44 -0.86 -0.06 6.75
CA LEU A 44 -1.28 -1.32 7.37
C LEU A 44 -1.33 -1.25 8.90
N THR A 45 -0.44 -0.47 9.52
CA THR A 45 -0.28 -0.42 10.97
C THR A 45 -1.03 0.73 11.63
N GLY A 46 -1.67 1.58 10.83
CA GLY A 46 -2.40 2.76 11.31
C GLY A 46 -1.49 3.93 11.71
N ASP A 47 -0.23 3.92 11.27
CA ASP A 47 0.68 5.07 11.41
C ASP A 47 0.36 6.14 10.35
N ASP A 48 -0.32 5.73 9.26
CA ASP A 48 -0.87 6.58 8.21
C ASP A 48 -2.28 6.08 7.84
N ASP A 49 -3.24 6.99 7.64
CA ASP A 49 -4.60 6.66 7.23
C ASP A 49 -4.81 6.75 5.72
N ASP A 50 -3.85 7.34 4.99
CA ASP A 50 -3.90 7.42 3.54
C ASP A 50 -3.50 6.07 2.92
N ALA A 51 -4.48 5.42 2.30
CA ALA A 51 -4.24 4.17 1.60
C ALA A 51 -3.38 4.43 0.34
N PRO A 52 -2.44 3.53 -0.01
CA PRO A 52 -1.59 3.73 -1.18
C PRO A 52 -2.30 3.88 -2.52
N ASP A 53 -3.52 3.35 -2.60
CA ASP A 53 -4.38 3.40 -3.79
C ASP A 53 -5.31 4.63 -3.83
N ALA A 54 -5.25 5.51 -2.82
CA ALA A 54 -6.18 6.63 -2.65
C ALA A 54 -5.85 7.89 -3.48
N ASN A 55 -5.06 7.78 -4.55
CA ASN A 55 -4.73 8.90 -5.45
C ASN A 55 -5.95 9.60 -6.05
#